data_AF-A0A8T4REL3-F1
#
_entry.id   AF-A0A8T4REL3-F1
#
_cell.length_a   1.000
_cell.length_b   1.000
_cell.length_c   1.000
_cell.angle_alpha   90.00
_cell.angle_beta   90.00
_cell.angle_gamma   90.00
#
_symmetry.space_group_name_H-M   'P 1'
#
loop_
_entity.id
_entity.type
_entity.pdbx_description
1 polymer ?
#
loop_
_entity_poly.entity_id
_entity_poly.type
_entity_poly.pdbx_seq_one_letter_code
_entity_poly.pdbx_strand_id
1 'polypeptide(L)'
;MITKKSVQIVSVIVLIALLLFSAAADTEVGSCYADVDCSDPNNPYLYYDGCTPQTCYCNEETYTCFTTEEVVIQEQGEPAVVTGAEIESVSAPGFNASLLTALQDRLAELEAQQAAQQAAAATLTLTQEERITAVEENLALFQEQTAQQIAVLQNLQTELQQVGQVVQQEQQVRNELATGLAAVQKDIKTTEGDLTDVEEGLTKEQSFTRLIKGIFLVLLLIIAGLTVFYFVTGKAKQAPEMNMEVINYITEHIKQGKKFPQIKDHLLQAGWSEQDITEAYKQTIQHNVQKYKKQTGGQPAEEPNTDKKKIMTIAVVSLLLLIGAFILIRGVTTGQAIYFQSPQELSAAVENNLKIQIKNNAFYPLVDYAFVCVQVHDGDNWVYYKVLKTPRGHVVQPAPLPCTEDPSYDAAVKFTNWNSFNILTRKLTCENIKNEHAKQGVYVLPSTYVLPGFSLNPESDASRFCKALQECLTAEELTAMGIQC
;
A
#
# COMPACT_ATOMS: atom_id res chain seq x y z
N MET A 1 -54.73 9.68 -29.38
CA MET A 1 -54.27 11.09 -29.33
C MET A 1 -53.30 11.23 -28.17
N ILE A 2 -52.00 11.07 -28.42
CA ILE A 2 -50.97 11.47 -27.46
C ILE A 2 -50.96 12.99 -27.52
N THR A 3 -51.39 13.64 -26.44
CA THR A 3 -51.50 15.09 -26.41
C THR A 3 -50.09 15.69 -26.51
N LYS A 4 -49.95 16.76 -27.30
CA LYS A 4 -48.68 17.47 -27.57
C LYS A 4 -47.89 17.82 -26.29
N LYS A 5 -48.59 17.93 -25.15
CA LYS A 5 -48.03 18.15 -23.81
C LYS A 5 -47.20 16.98 -23.28
N SER A 6 -47.57 15.73 -23.56
CA SER A 6 -46.82 14.55 -23.07
C SER A 6 -45.46 14.41 -23.75
N VAL A 7 -45.34 14.81 -25.03
CA VAL A 7 -44.08 14.80 -25.77
C VAL A 7 -43.13 15.89 -25.25
N GLN A 8 -43.65 17.07 -24.86
CA GLN A 8 -42.84 18.14 -24.29
C GLN A 8 -42.26 17.77 -22.91
N ILE A 9 -43.03 17.10 -22.05
CA ILE A 9 -42.56 16.70 -20.72
C ILE A 9 -41.43 15.65 -20.83
N VAL A 10 -41.57 14.66 -21.71
CA VAL A 10 -40.51 13.65 -21.94
C VAL A 10 -39.24 14.30 -22.50
N SER A 11 -39.37 15.24 -23.44
CA SER A 11 -38.23 15.96 -24.01
C SER A 11 -37.46 16.77 -22.95
N VAL A 12 -38.16 17.46 -22.04
CA VAL A 12 -37.54 18.24 -20.95
C VAL A 12 -36.80 17.34 -19.96
N ILE A 13 -37.37 16.17 -19.61
CA ILE A 13 -36.72 15.21 -18.70
C ILE A 13 -35.45 14.64 -19.32
N VAL A 14 -35.46 14.33 -20.62
CA VAL A 14 -34.27 13.85 -21.36
C VAL A 14 -33.19 14.93 -21.42
N LEU A 15 -33.56 16.20 -21.62
CA LEU A 15 -32.61 17.32 -21.69
C LEU A 15 -31.94 17.60 -20.34
N ILE A 16 -32.71 17.54 -19.23
CA ILE A 16 -32.17 17.72 -17.88
C ILE A 16 -31.25 16.55 -17.52
N ALA A 17 -31.58 15.33 -17.92
CA ALA A 17 -30.70 14.18 -17.73
C ALA A 17 -29.37 14.38 -18.48
N LEU A 18 -29.39 14.81 -19.74
CA LEU A 18 -28.19 15.06 -20.55
C LEU A 18 -27.27 16.15 -19.96
N LEU A 19 -27.83 17.22 -19.40
CA LEU A 19 -27.05 18.32 -18.79
C LEU A 19 -26.36 17.93 -17.47
N LEU A 20 -26.91 16.95 -16.73
CA LEU A 20 -26.29 16.45 -15.51
C LEU A 20 -25.11 15.48 -15.79
N PHE A 21 -24.95 15.00 -17.03
CA PHE A 21 -23.85 14.10 -17.42
C PHE A 21 -22.59 14.81 -17.93
N SER A 22 -22.64 16.11 -18.23
CA SER A 22 -21.53 16.84 -18.88
C SER A 22 -20.56 17.55 -17.92
N ALA A 23 -20.63 17.33 -16.61
CA ALA A 23 -19.77 18.00 -15.63
C ALA A 23 -18.88 17.00 -14.86
N ALA A 24 -17.83 16.49 -15.50
CA ALA A 24 -16.66 15.91 -14.84
C ALA A 24 -15.55 15.62 -15.87
N ALA A 25 -14.60 16.54 -16.03
CA ALA A 25 -13.29 16.28 -16.61
C ALA A 25 -12.28 17.20 -15.90
N ASP A 26 -11.19 16.60 -15.41
CA ASP A 26 -9.80 17.06 -15.57
C ASP A 26 -8.91 16.42 -14.50
N THR A 27 -7.93 15.62 -14.93
CA THR A 27 -6.69 15.39 -14.19
C THR A 27 -5.55 15.20 -15.17
N GLU A 28 -4.57 16.09 -15.06
CA GLU A 28 -3.33 16.15 -15.84
C GLU A 28 -2.36 15.02 -15.43
N VAL A 29 -1.64 14.49 -16.42
CA VAL A 29 -0.58 13.49 -16.26
C VAL A 29 0.76 14.19 -16.36
N GLY A 30 1.50 14.29 -15.25
CA GLY A 30 2.88 14.79 -15.20
C GLY A 30 3.88 13.63 -15.33
N SER A 31 4.80 13.73 -16.29
CA SER A 31 5.85 12.75 -16.57
C SER A 31 7.07 12.90 -15.64
N CYS A 32 7.67 11.77 -15.22
CA CYS A 32 8.91 11.72 -14.46
C CYS A 32 10.16 12.00 -15.32
N TYR A 33 11.12 12.74 -14.77
CA TYR A 33 12.49 12.88 -15.27
C TYR A 33 13.46 11.94 -14.52
N ALA A 34 14.54 11.56 -15.22
CA ALA A 34 15.52 10.54 -14.85
C ALA A 34 16.74 11.06 -14.08
N ASP A 35 17.25 10.22 -13.17
CA ASP A 35 18.65 9.87 -12.83
C ASP A 35 19.81 10.85 -13.07
N VAL A 36 19.69 12.11 -12.64
CA VAL A 36 20.85 13.01 -12.54
C VAL A 36 20.75 13.85 -11.27
N ASP A 37 21.06 13.30 -10.09
CA ASP A 37 21.29 14.16 -8.89
C ASP A 37 21.99 13.47 -7.69
N CYS A 38 22.71 12.37 -7.92
CA CYS A 38 23.61 11.79 -6.90
C CYS A 38 24.93 12.58 -6.70
N SER A 39 25.01 13.83 -7.13
CA SER A 39 26.25 14.62 -7.07
C SER A 39 26.04 16.08 -6.66
N ASP A 40 25.04 16.39 -5.83
CA ASP A 40 24.91 17.74 -5.27
C ASP A 40 25.69 17.86 -3.94
N PRO A 41 26.88 18.49 -3.93
CA PRO A 41 27.69 18.71 -2.73
C PRO A 41 27.08 19.73 -1.75
N ASN A 42 25.92 20.33 -2.04
CA ASN A 42 25.27 21.31 -1.17
C ASN A 42 24.17 20.72 -0.27
N ASN A 43 24.02 19.39 -0.18
CA ASN A 43 23.02 18.79 0.70
C ASN A 43 23.45 18.92 2.19
N PRO A 44 22.77 19.76 3.01
CA PRO A 44 23.21 20.09 4.35
C PRO A 44 23.00 18.97 5.40
N TYR A 45 22.44 17.81 5.02
CA TYR A 45 22.12 16.71 5.95
C TYR A 45 23.07 15.50 5.90
N LEU A 46 24.23 15.60 5.22
CA LEU A 46 25.36 14.69 5.46
C LEU A 46 26.24 15.14 6.66
N TYR A 47 25.84 16.19 7.38
CA TYR A 47 26.49 16.63 8.61
C TYR A 47 25.99 15.81 9.81
N TYR A 48 26.53 14.60 9.97
CA TYR A 48 26.74 14.04 11.31
C TYR A 48 27.96 14.75 11.90
N ASP A 49 27.84 15.19 13.15
CA ASP A 49 28.85 15.96 13.91
C ASP A 49 30.27 15.37 13.69
N GLY A 50 31.13 16.12 12.99
CA GLY A 50 32.56 15.82 12.84
C GLY A 50 33.06 15.44 11.44
N CYS A 51 32.21 15.18 10.44
CA CYS A 51 32.70 14.79 9.10
C CYS A 51 32.91 16.01 8.18
N THR A 52 34.17 16.31 7.84
CA THR A 52 34.51 17.18 6.70
C THR A 52 34.75 16.34 5.44
N PRO A 53 34.51 16.86 4.22
CA PRO A 53 34.58 16.09 2.97
C PRO A 53 35.94 15.43 2.65
N GLN A 54 36.99 15.73 3.42
CA GLN A 54 38.35 15.26 3.16
C GLN A 54 38.81 14.09 4.06
N THR A 55 38.02 13.66 5.05
CA THR A 55 38.51 12.71 6.08
C THR A 55 37.58 11.52 6.35
N CYS A 56 36.49 11.34 5.59
CA CYS A 56 35.52 10.29 5.84
C CYS A 56 35.50 9.23 4.72
N TYR A 57 35.62 7.97 5.12
CA TYR A 57 35.35 6.81 4.26
C TYR A 57 33.99 6.22 4.67
N CYS A 58 33.06 6.15 3.71
CA CYS A 58 31.75 5.54 3.90
C CYS A 58 31.71 4.20 3.17
N ASN A 59 31.26 3.16 3.87
CA ASN A 59 31.03 1.85 3.28
C ASN A 59 29.62 1.82 2.67
N GLU A 60 29.52 1.64 1.35
CA GLU A 60 28.25 1.64 0.61
C GLU A 60 27.34 0.45 0.93
N GLU A 61 27.88 -0.67 1.41
CA GLU A 61 27.08 -1.85 1.75
C GLU A 61 26.44 -1.75 3.14
N THR A 62 27.09 -1.06 4.08
CA THR A 62 26.64 -0.98 5.48
C THR A 62 26.07 0.38 5.87
N TYR A 63 26.22 1.39 5.02
CA TYR A 63 25.84 2.79 5.31
C TYR A 63 26.48 3.35 6.59
N THR A 64 27.68 2.87 6.95
CA THR A 64 28.46 3.37 8.10
C THR A 64 29.69 4.13 7.64
N CYS A 65 29.96 5.30 8.24
CA CYS A 65 31.12 6.14 7.94
C CYS A 65 32.07 6.20 9.14
N PHE A 66 33.39 6.28 8.90
CA PHE A 66 34.43 6.36 9.92
C PHE A 66 35.32 7.60 9.73
N THR A 67 35.84 8.17 10.82
CA THR A 67 36.81 9.26 10.84
C THR A 67 38.18 8.77 11.34
N THR A 68 39.26 9.23 10.71
CA THR A 68 40.64 8.97 11.17
C THR A 68 41.05 10.03 12.19
N GLU A 69 40.97 9.75 13.49
CA GLU A 69 41.63 10.54 14.54
C GLU A 69 42.97 9.90 14.98
N GLU A 70 43.89 10.79 15.37
CA GLU A 70 45.35 10.64 15.48
C GLU A 70 45.83 9.74 16.63
N VAL A 71 46.78 8.85 16.33
CA VAL A 71 47.67 8.24 17.34
C VAL A 71 48.84 9.20 17.59
N VAL A 72 48.78 9.97 18.67
CA VAL A 72 49.90 10.80 19.15
C VAL A 72 50.82 9.95 20.03
N ILE A 73 52.03 9.65 19.55
CA ILE A 73 53.11 9.03 20.33
C ILE A 73 53.87 10.14 21.09
N GLN A 74 53.91 10.08 22.43
CA GLN A 74 54.72 10.97 23.26
C GLN A 74 56.17 10.47 23.38
N GLU A 75 57.15 11.31 23.01
CA GLU A 75 58.58 11.09 23.28
C GLU A 75 58.97 11.53 24.70
N GLN A 76 59.73 10.67 25.40
CA GLN A 76 60.31 10.91 26.72
C GLN A 76 61.65 11.67 26.62
N GLY A 77 61.84 12.66 27.49
CA GLY A 77 63.00 13.55 27.53
C GLY A 77 64.30 12.98 28.15
N GLU A 78 65.42 13.58 27.73
CA GLU A 78 66.79 13.31 28.15
C GLU A 78 67.15 13.90 29.53
N PRO A 79 68.16 13.35 30.25
CA PRO A 79 68.64 13.90 31.52
C PRO A 79 69.84 14.86 31.34
N ALA A 80 69.86 15.91 32.17
CA ALA A 80 70.90 16.94 32.22
C ALA A 80 72.17 16.48 32.98
N VAL A 81 73.34 16.82 32.41
CA VAL A 81 74.68 16.62 32.98
C VAL A 81 75.03 17.77 33.94
N VAL A 82 75.41 17.42 35.18
CA VAL A 82 75.94 18.36 36.18
C VAL A 82 77.47 18.32 36.15
N THR A 83 78.09 19.44 35.80
CA THR A 83 79.54 19.68 35.92
C THR A 83 79.84 20.61 37.08
N GLY A 84 80.83 20.24 37.90
CA GLY A 84 81.48 21.18 38.82
C GLY A 84 82.23 20.52 39.96
N ALA A 85 83.56 20.65 39.99
CA ALA A 85 84.33 21.09 41.17
C ALA A 85 85.83 21.19 40.84
N GLU A 86 86.39 22.37 41.08
CA GLU A 86 87.81 22.71 41.05
C GLU A 86 88.58 22.05 42.19
N ILE A 87 89.86 21.72 41.97
CA ILE A 87 90.79 21.22 43.00
C ILE A 87 91.85 22.28 43.26
N GLU A 88 91.85 22.83 44.48
CA GLU A 88 92.95 23.63 45.03
C GLU A 88 94.12 22.73 45.50
N SER A 89 95.34 23.17 45.17
CA SER A 89 96.61 22.52 45.52
C SER A 89 97.03 22.86 46.96
N VAL A 90 97.30 21.85 47.79
CA VAL A 90 97.96 22.04 49.10
C VAL A 90 99.15 21.09 49.25
N SER A 91 100.25 21.67 49.73
CA SER A 91 101.59 21.11 49.91
C SER A 91 101.72 20.14 51.09
N ALA A 92 102.62 19.16 50.94
CA ALA A 92 102.95 18.11 51.91
C ALA A 92 103.68 18.63 53.17
N PRO A 93 103.48 17.99 54.33
CA PRO A 93 104.65 17.33 54.95
C PRO A 93 104.35 16.04 55.74
N GLY A 94 105.35 15.15 55.80
CA GLY A 94 105.55 14.19 56.91
C GLY A 94 104.86 12.82 56.79
N PHE A 95 105.61 11.82 56.29
CA PHE A 95 105.23 10.40 56.36
C PHE A 95 105.29 9.92 57.83
N ASN A 96 104.14 9.88 58.49
CA ASN A 96 103.97 9.39 59.86
C ASN A 96 103.43 7.94 59.83
N ALA A 97 103.78 7.09 60.79
CA ALA A 97 103.39 5.67 60.80
C ALA A 97 101.86 5.43 60.70
N SER A 98 101.06 6.42 61.09
CA SER A 98 99.59 6.43 60.91
C SER A 98 99.15 6.43 59.43
N LEU A 99 99.96 6.99 58.52
CA LEU A 99 99.67 6.97 57.08
C LEU A 99 99.83 5.55 56.50
N LEU A 100 100.78 4.77 57.03
CA LEU A 100 100.97 3.39 56.60
C LEU A 100 99.80 2.50 57.05
N THR A 101 99.32 2.69 58.28
CA THR A 101 98.12 1.98 58.78
C THR A 101 96.87 2.41 58.01
N ALA A 102 96.69 3.71 57.77
CA ALA A 102 95.57 4.20 56.97
C ALA A 102 95.61 3.70 55.50
N LEU A 103 96.81 3.53 54.92
CA LEU A 103 97.00 2.92 53.61
C LEU A 103 96.68 1.43 53.62
N GLN A 104 97.07 0.69 54.67
CA GLN A 104 96.73 -0.73 54.82
C GLN A 104 95.23 -0.93 55.00
N ASP A 105 94.56 -0.10 55.80
CA ASP A 105 93.12 -0.16 55.99
C ASP A 105 92.37 0.19 54.68
N ARG A 106 92.86 1.20 53.94
CA ARG A 106 92.36 1.52 52.59
C ARG A 106 92.56 0.39 51.59
N LEU A 107 93.68 -0.34 51.68
CA LEU A 107 93.95 -1.47 50.80
C LEU A 107 92.98 -2.62 51.10
N ALA A 108 92.76 -2.94 52.38
CA ALA A 108 91.80 -3.96 52.79
C ALA A 108 90.36 -3.57 52.42
N GLU A 109 89.99 -2.29 52.54
CA GLU A 109 88.69 -1.78 52.11
C GLU A 109 88.51 -1.89 50.59
N LEU A 110 89.55 -1.55 49.82
CA LEU A 110 89.52 -1.69 48.35
C LEU A 110 89.44 -3.15 47.91
N GLU A 111 90.15 -4.07 48.58
CA GLU A 111 90.07 -5.50 48.30
C GLU A 111 88.66 -6.04 48.61
N ALA A 112 88.05 -5.60 49.72
CA ALA A 112 86.67 -5.96 50.07
C ALA A 112 85.65 -5.39 49.07
N GLN A 113 85.82 -4.13 48.63
CA GLN A 113 84.99 -3.52 47.59
C GLN A 113 85.15 -4.22 46.24
N GLN A 114 86.36 -4.65 45.88
CA GLN A 114 86.63 -5.38 44.65
C GLN A 114 85.99 -6.78 44.68
N ALA A 115 86.09 -7.50 45.79
CA ALA A 115 85.41 -8.79 45.97
C ALA A 115 83.88 -8.64 45.89
N ALA A 116 83.31 -7.58 46.48
CA ALA A 116 81.89 -7.28 46.39
C ALA A 116 81.45 -6.94 44.96
N GLN A 117 82.25 -6.17 44.22
CA GLN A 117 81.97 -5.87 42.80
C GLN A 117 82.05 -7.14 41.92
N GLN A 118 83.02 -8.03 42.17
CA GLN A 118 83.12 -9.29 41.43
C GLN A 118 81.93 -10.23 41.72
N ALA A 119 81.47 -10.30 42.97
CA ALA A 119 80.28 -11.07 43.33
C ALA A 119 79.00 -10.47 42.69
N ALA A 120 78.87 -9.14 42.67
CA ALA A 120 77.76 -8.45 42.01
C ALA A 120 77.77 -8.68 40.49
N ALA A 121 78.94 -8.65 39.84
CA ALA A 121 79.10 -8.94 38.42
C ALA A 121 78.73 -10.40 38.07
N ALA A 122 79.16 -11.36 38.90
CA ALA A 122 78.81 -12.78 38.72
C ALA A 122 77.30 -13.04 38.87
N THR A 123 76.64 -12.29 39.77
CA THR A 123 75.18 -12.34 39.94
C THR A 123 74.48 -11.76 38.71
N LEU A 124 74.96 -10.63 38.19
CA LEU A 124 74.42 -9.98 36.99
C LEU A 124 74.53 -10.86 35.74
N THR A 125 75.63 -11.62 35.59
CA THR A 125 75.81 -12.55 34.46
C THR A 125 74.82 -13.71 34.52
N LEU A 126 74.54 -14.26 35.71
CA LEU A 126 73.51 -15.30 35.89
C LEU A 126 72.11 -14.78 35.53
N THR A 127 71.79 -13.54 35.92
CA THR A 127 70.49 -12.93 35.59
C THR A 127 70.36 -12.60 34.11
N GLN A 128 71.47 -12.30 33.41
CA GLN A 128 71.44 -12.10 31.96
C GLN A 128 71.22 -13.41 31.20
N GLU A 129 71.84 -14.50 31.61
CA GLU A 129 71.66 -15.81 30.98
C GLU A 129 70.22 -16.30 31.11
N GLU A 130 69.61 -16.17 32.30
CA GLU A 130 68.18 -16.45 32.51
C GLU A 130 67.27 -15.59 31.63
N ARG A 131 67.60 -14.30 31.46
CA ARG A 131 66.83 -13.40 30.57
C ARG A 131 66.98 -13.76 29.10
N ILE A 132 68.17 -14.21 28.66
CA ILE A 132 68.39 -14.66 27.29
C ILE A 132 67.60 -15.94 27.03
N THR A 133 67.64 -16.92 27.92
CA THR A 133 66.84 -18.14 27.79
C THR A 133 65.34 -17.85 27.75
N ALA A 134 64.83 -16.96 28.61
CA ALA A 134 63.42 -16.56 28.57
C ALA A 134 63.05 -15.83 27.26
N VAL A 135 63.96 -15.04 26.68
CA VAL A 135 63.73 -14.39 25.38
C VAL A 135 63.76 -15.43 24.25
N GLU A 136 64.65 -16.41 24.28
CA GLU A 136 64.72 -17.50 23.29
C GLU A 136 63.46 -18.37 23.33
N GLU A 137 62.94 -18.70 24.51
CA GLU A 137 61.67 -19.43 24.68
C GLU A 137 60.47 -18.63 24.14
N ASN A 138 60.40 -17.34 24.46
CA ASN A 138 59.35 -16.46 23.93
C ASN A 138 59.47 -16.31 22.40
N LEU A 139 60.68 -16.27 21.85
CA LEU A 139 60.90 -16.20 20.41
C LEU A 139 60.44 -17.49 19.72
N ALA A 140 60.71 -18.66 20.31
CA ALA A 140 60.22 -19.94 19.80
C ALA A 140 58.68 -20.00 19.82
N LEU A 141 58.05 -19.55 20.91
CA LEU A 141 56.60 -19.49 21.02
C LEU A 141 55.98 -18.51 20.00
N PHE A 142 56.62 -17.35 19.78
CA PHE A 142 56.18 -16.39 18.77
C PHE A 142 56.32 -16.93 17.34
N GLN A 143 57.40 -17.68 17.05
CA GLN A 143 57.58 -18.35 15.77
C GLN A 143 56.49 -19.41 15.54
N GLU A 144 56.14 -20.18 16.57
CA GLU A 144 55.04 -21.16 16.50
C GLU A 144 53.69 -20.47 16.25
N GLN A 145 53.38 -19.39 16.97
CA GLN A 145 52.16 -18.60 16.75
C GLN A 145 52.11 -18.03 15.33
N THR A 146 53.24 -17.55 14.81
CA THR A 146 53.34 -17.03 13.43
C THR A 146 53.07 -18.13 12.41
N ALA A 147 53.63 -19.33 12.61
CA ALA A 147 53.37 -20.47 11.74
C ALA A 147 51.89 -20.90 11.76
N GLN A 148 51.24 -20.88 12.92
CA GLN A 148 49.80 -21.14 13.05
C GLN A 148 48.96 -20.08 12.32
N GLN A 149 49.30 -18.79 12.44
CA GLN A 149 48.59 -17.71 11.73
C GLN A 149 48.74 -17.83 10.21
N ILE A 150 49.93 -18.20 9.71
CA ILE A 150 50.15 -18.47 8.28
C ILE A 150 49.25 -19.61 7.80
N ALA A 151 49.12 -20.69 8.57
CA ALA A 151 48.23 -21.81 8.22
C ALA A 151 46.75 -21.38 8.17
N VAL A 152 46.30 -20.53 9.09
CA VAL A 152 44.94 -19.97 9.07
C VAL A 152 44.71 -19.10 7.84
N LEU A 153 45.67 -18.26 7.46
CA LEU A 153 45.58 -17.44 6.24
C LEU A 153 45.53 -18.29 4.96
N GLN A 154 46.28 -19.40 4.90
CA GLN A 154 46.22 -20.33 3.77
C GLN A 154 44.86 -21.03 3.67
N ASN A 155 44.26 -21.39 4.80
CA ASN A 155 42.90 -21.96 4.83
C ASN A 155 41.87 -20.93 4.36
N LEU A 156 41.93 -19.69 4.86
CA LEU A 156 41.07 -18.59 4.42
C LEU A 156 41.21 -18.28 2.92
N GLN A 157 42.44 -18.32 2.39
CA GLN A 157 42.69 -18.15 0.96
C GLN A 157 42.03 -19.28 0.14
N THR A 158 42.06 -20.51 0.66
CA THR A 158 41.40 -21.67 0.03
C THR A 158 39.88 -21.54 0.07
N GLU A 159 39.31 -21.09 1.20
CA GLU A 159 37.88 -20.79 1.32
C GLU A 159 37.46 -19.66 0.37
N LEU A 160 38.25 -18.59 0.25
CA LEU A 160 37.99 -17.50 -0.70
C LEU A 160 38.00 -17.99 -2.16
N GLN A 161 38.87 -18.93 -2.52
CA GLN A 161 38.85 -19.54 -3.85
C GLN A 161 37.60 -20.39 -4.08
N GLN A 162 37.12 -21.12 -3.05
CA GLN A 162 35.85 -21.86 -3.13
C GLN A 162 34.64 -20.92 -3.26
N VAL A 163 34.61 -19.82 -2.49
CA VAL A 163 33.59 -18.78 -2.62
C VAL A 163 33.63 -18.15 -4.01
N GLY A 164 34.82 -17.91 -4.58
CA GLY A 164 34.97 -17.44 -5.96
C GLY A 164 34.35 -18.38 -7.00
N GLN A 165 34.45 -19.71 -6.80
CA GLN A 165 33.77 -20.69 -7.65
C GLN A 165 32.25 -20.66 -7.49
N VAL A 166 31.75 -20.51 -6.26
CA VAL A 166 30.31 -20.35 -5.99
C VAL A 166 29.76 -19.07 -6.60
N VAL A 167 30.52 -17.96 -6.55
CA VAL A 167 30.14 -16.69 -7.20
C VAL A 167 30.12 -16.83 -8.72
N GLN A 168 31.07 -17.56 -9.32
CA GLN A 168 31.02 -17.84 -10.78
C GLN A 168 29.83 -18.71 -11.17
N GLN A 169 29.48 -19.69 -10.32
CA GLN A 169 28.29 -20.51 -10.50
C GLN A 169 27.01 -19.67 -10.38
N GLU A 170 26.95 -18.75 -9.39
CA GLU A 170 25.88 -17.76 -9.30
C GLU A 170 25.84 -16.84 -10.51
N GLN A 171 26.99 -16.43 -11.07
CA GLN A 171 27.03 -15.57 -12.26
C GLN A 171 26.49 -16.31 -13.49
N GLN A 172 26.78 -17.60 -13.63
CA GLN A 172 26.18 -18.46 -14.68
C GLN A 172 24.67 -18.60 -14.47
N VAL A 173 24.23 -18.88 -13.24
CA VAL A 173 22.80 -18.93 -12.88
C VAL A 173 22.14 -17.57 -13.10
N ARG A 174 22.82 -16.44 -12.84
CA ARG A 174 22.33 -15.08 -13.12
C ARG A 174 22.25 -14.79 -14.61
N ASN A 175 23.12 -15.33 -15.45
CA ASN A 175 23.01 -15.17 -16.90
C ASN A 175 21.85 -15.99 -17.47
N GLU A 176 21.64 -17.21 -16.96
CA GLU A 176 20.46 -18.02 -17.26
C GLU A 176 19.18 -17.36 -16.74
N LEU A 177 19.22 -16.83 -15.51
CA LEU A 177 18.14 -16.04 -14.92
C LEU A 177 17.93 -14.75 -15.69
N ALA A 178 18.93 -14.01 -16.13
CA ALA A 178 18.77 -12.77 -16.89
C ALA A 178 18.16 -13.02 -18.27
N THR A 179 18.45 -14.19 -18.87
CA THR A 179 17.80 -14.62 -20.11
C THR A 179 16.34 -15.02 -19.85
N GLY A 180 16.07 -15.72 -18.75
CA GLY A 180 14.71 -16.01 -18.28
C GLY A 180 13.95 -14.76 -17.81
N LEU A 181 14.64 -13.79 -17.21
CA LEU A 181 14.11 -12.55 -16.67
C LEU A 181 13.89 -11.55 -17.79
N ALA A 182 14.66 -11.56 -18.88
CA ALA A 182 14.35 -10.79 -20.08
C ALA A 182 13.11 -11.34 -20.80
N ALA A 183 12.89 -12.66 -20.79
CA ALA A 183 11.63 -13.25 -21.23
C ALA A 183 10.47 -12.85 -20.29
N VAL A 184 10.68 -12.92 -18.97
CA VAL A 184 9.69 -12.48 -17.97
C VAL A 184 9.49 -10.96 -17.99
N GLN A 185 10.49 -10.14 -18.33
CA GLN A 185 10.38 -8.68 -18.40
C GLN A 185 9.68 -8.24 -19.69
N LYS A 186 9.82 -9.03 -20.76
CA LYS A 186 8.96 -8.93 -21.95
C LYS A 186 7.53 -9.30 -21.59
N ASP A 187 7.32 -10.41 -20.85
CA ASP A 187 6.00 -10.81 -20.38
C ASP A 187 5.42 -9.82 -19.36
N ILE A 188 6.23 -9.17 -18.53
CA ILE A 188 5.82 -8.11 -17.59
C ILE A 188 5.48 -6.85 -18.35
N LYS A 189 6.25 -6.42 -19.36
CA LYS A 189 5.86 -5.27 -20.19
C LYS A 189 4.59 -5.54 -21.00
N THR A 190 4.39 -6.78 -21.44
CA THR A 190 3.13 -7.23 -22.04
C THR A 190 2.02 -7.26 -20.99
N THR A 191 2.28 -7.73 -19.78
CA THR A 191 1.31 -7.77 -18.67
C THR A 191 1.01 -6.38 -18.09
N GLU A 192 1.94 -5.44 -18.15
CA GLU A 192 1.79 -4.03 -17.75
C GLU A 192 0.99 -3.28 -18.81
N GLY A 193 1.23 -3.56 -20.09
CA GLY A 193 0.34 -3.15 -21.19
C GLY A 193 -1.07 -3.73 -21.02
N ASP A 194 -1.19 -5.03 -20.77
CA ASP A 194 -2.47 -5.71 -20.54
C ASP A 194 -3.14 -5.24 -19.23
N LEU A 195 -2.38 -4.86 -18.20
CA LEU A 195 -2.89 -4.28 -16.94
C LEU A 195 -3.36 -2.85 -17.15
N THR A 196 -2.68 -2.06 -17.99
CA THR A 196 -3.12 -0.72 -18.36
C THR A 196 -4.40 -0.82 -19.21
N ASP A 197 -4.47 -1.78 -20.13
CA ASP A 197 -5.67 -2.08 -20.92
C ASP A 197 -6.80 -2.68 -20.06
N VAL A 198 -6.48 -3.43 -19.00
CA VAL A 198 -7.44 -3.93 -18.00
C VAL A 198 -7.85 -2.85 -17.02
N GLU A 199 -7.01 -1.87 -16.68
CA GLU A 199 -7.34 -0.75 -15.79
C GLU A 199 -8.14 0.32 -16.54
N GLU A 200 -7.80 0.61 -17.80
CA GLU A 200 -8.64 1.35 -18.74
C GLU A 200 -9.93 0.58 -19.03
N GLY A 201 -9.86 -0.76 -19.13
CA GLY A 201 -11.00 -1.65 -19.24
C GLY A 201 -11.90 -1.66 -17.99
N LEU A 202 -11.33 -1.63 -16.79
CA LEU A 202 -12.04 -1.67 -15.50
C LEU A 202 -12.64 -0.31 -15.16
N THR A 203 -11.99 0.81 -15.50
CA THR A 203 -12.57 2.16 -15.39
C THR A 203 -13.69 2.37 -16.42
N LYS A 204 -13.53 1.81 -17.62
CA LYS A 204 -14.59 1.72 -18.64
C LYS A 204 -15.71 0.76 -18.22
N GLU A 205 -15.42 -0.33 -17.51
CA GLU A 205 -16.43 -1.25 -16.96
C GLU A 205 -17.12 -0.70 -15.71
N GLN A 206 -16.45 0.10 -14.87
CA GLN A 206 -17.07 0.77 -13.72
C GLN A 206 -18.04 1.85 -14.19
N SER A 207 -17.65 2.65 -15.19
CA SER A 207 -18.55 3.62 -15.83
C SER A 207 -19.67 2.93 -16.61
N PHE A 208 -19.39 1.80 -17.28
CA PHE A 208 -20.40 0.97 -17.94
C PHE A 208 -21.36 0.31 -16.94
N THR A 209 -20.89 -0.11 -15.76
CA THR A 209 -21.72 -0.66 -14.68
C THR A 209 -22.62 0.43 -14.08
N ARG A 210 -22.12 1.66 -13.96
CA ARG A 210 -22.91 2.83 -13.54
C ARG A 210 -23.98 3.17 -14.59
N LEU A 211 -23.61 3.11 -15.87
CA LEU A 211 -24.50 3.34 -17.01
C LEU A 211 -25.56 2.23 -17.13
N ILE A 212 -25.20 0.96 -16.97
CA ILE A 212 -26.12 -0.17 -16.94
C ILE A 212 -27.09 -0.04 -15.76
N LYS A 213 -26.62 0.27 -14.55
CA LYS A 213 -27.51 0.50 -13.39
C LYS A 213 -28.49 1.64 -13.66
N GLY A 214 -28.04 2.73 -14.30
CA GLY A 214 -28.88 3.85 -14.73
C GLY A 214 -29.94 3.43 -15.75
N ILE A 215 -29.54 2.76 -16.83
CA ILE A 215 -30.45 2.23 -17.86
C ILE A 215 -31.46 1.26 -17.25
N PHE A 216 -31.02 0.38 -16.36
CA PHE A 216 -31.89 -0.61 -15.72
C PHE A 216 -32.98 0.04 -14.87
N LEU A 217 -32.63 1.08 -14.12
CA LEU A 217 -33.59 1.85 -13.30
C LEU A 217 -34.60 2.59 -14.18
N VAL A 218 -34.16 3.19 -15.29
CA VAL A 218 -35.03 3.83 -16.28
C VAL A 218 -35.99 2.81 -16.93
N LEU A 219 -35.49 1.63 -17.29
CA LEU A 219 -36.31 0.57 -17.87
C LEU A 219 -37.37 0.05 -16.89
N LEU A 220 -37.00 -0.09 -15.60
CA LEU A 220 -37.93 -0.44 -14.53
C LEU A 220 -39.05 0.60 -14.37
N LEU A 221 -38.71 1.90 -14.43
CA LEU A 221 -39.70 2.98 -14.38
C LEU A 221 -40.63 2.98 -15.60
N ILE A 222 -40.12 2.68 -16.80
CA ILE A 222 -40.94 2.56 -18.02
C ILE A 222 -41.93 1.39 -17.88
N ILE A 223 -41.46 0.22 -17.42
CA ILE A 223 -42.33 -0.95 -17.21
C ILE A 223 -43.41 -0.65 -16.17
N ALA A 224 -43.05 -0.04 -15.04
CA ALA A 224 -44.02 0.35 -14.02
C ALA A 224 -45.05 1.34 -14.58
N GLY A 225 -44.61 2.35 -15.32
CA GLY A 225 -45.48 3.35 -15.97
C GLY A 225 -46.45 2.73 -16.97
N LEU A 226 -45.97 1.82 -17.83
CA LEU A 226 -46.82 1.09 -18.79
C LEU A 226 -47.85 0.20 -18.09
N THR A 227 -47.46 -0.44 -16.99
CA THR A 227 -48.35 -1.32 -16.20
C THR A 227 -49.49 -0.52 -15.57
N VAL A 228 -49.17 0.62 -14.95
CA VAL A 228 -50.18 1.54 -14.37
C VAL A 228 -51.07 2.10 -15.48
N PHE A 229 -50.49 2.53 -16.60
CA PHE A 229 -51.26 3.06 -17.74
C PHE A 229 -52.24 2.02 -18.30
N TYR A 230 -51.79 0.78 -18.50
CA TYR A 230 -52.64 -0.32 -18.98
C TYR A 230 -53.77 -0.62 -17.99
N PHE A 231 -53.50 -0.59 -16.68
CA PHE A 231 -54.53 -0.86 -15.67
C PHE A 231 -55.57 0.26 -15.55
N VAL A 232 -55.15 1.52 -15.70
CA VAL A 232 -56.03 2.69 -15.64
C VAL A 232 -56.86 2.84 -16.92
N THR A 233 -56.28 2.57 -18.09
CA THR A 233 -56.99 2.65 -19.38
C THR A 233 -57.73 1.37 -19.74
N GLY A 234 -57.34 0.24 -19.18
CA GLY A 234 -57.94 -1.08 -19.35
C GLY A 234 -59.17 -1.36 -18.49
N LYS A 235 -59.65 -0.37 -17.71
CA LYS A 235 -61.04 -0.39 -17.23
C LYS A 235 -61.96 -0.23 -18.44
N ALA A 236 -62.15 -1.34 -19.15
CA ALA A 236 -63.14 -1.50 -20.18
C ALA A 236 -64.45 -0.95 -19.63
N LYS A 237 -64.94 0.12 -20.26
CA LYS A 237 -66.31 0.58 -20.09
C LYS A 237 -67.16 -0.68 -20.33
N GLN A 238 -67.71 -1.26 -19.27
CA GLN A 238 -68.64 -2.36 -19.38
C GLN A 238 -69.73 -1.85 -20.33
N ALA A 239 -69.81 -2.44 -21.51
CA ALA A 239 -70.84 -2.08 -22.47
C ALA A 239 -72.18 -2.25 -21.74
N PRO A 240 -73.07 -1.24 -21.77
CA PRO A 240 -74.36 -1.35 -21.10
C PRO A 240 -75.03 -2.64 -21.55
N GLU A 241 -75.43 -3.50 -20.60
CA GLU A 241 -76.09 -4.76 -20.90
C GLU A 241 -77.32 -4.48 -21.77
N MET A 242 -77.24 -4.85 -23.04
CA MET A 242 -78.32 -4.63 -23.98
C MET A 242 -79.45 -5.61 -23.69
N ASN A 243 -80.69 -5.12 -23.65
CA ASN A 243 -81.85 -5.96 -23.45
C ASN A 243 -81.93 -7.04 -24.55
N MET A 244 -81.98 -8.31 -24.14
CA MET A 244 -82.05 -9.47 -25.04
C MET A 244 -83.23 -9.42 -26.01
N GLU A 245 -84.31 -8.72 -25.68
CA GLU A 245 -85.47 -8.54 -26.57
C GLU A 245 -85.08 -7.82 -27.87
N VAL A 246 -84.20 -6.82 -27.78
CA VAL A 246 -83.74 -6.02 -28.92
C VAL A 246 -82.86 -6.87 -29.83
N ILE A 247 -81.96 -7.66 -29.22
CA ILE A 247 -81.10 -8.61 -29.93
C ILE A 247 -81.95 -9.64 -30.67
N ASN A 248 -82.97 -10.20 -30.01
CA ASN A 248 -83.87 -11.17 -30.62
C ASN A 248 -84.69 -10.55 -31.77
N TYR A 249 -85.22 -9.34 -31.59
CA TYR A 249 -85.97 -8.62 -32.62
C TYR A 249 -85.14 -8.39 -33.89
N ILE A 250 -83.91 -7.85 -33.73
CA ILE A 250 -82.98 -7.60 -34.84
C ILE A 250 -82.57 -8.94 -35.49
N THR A 251 -82.32 -9.97 -34.68
CA THR A 251 -81.95 -11.31 -35.17
C THR A 251 -83.04 -11.92 -36.03
N GLU A 252 -84.30 -11.85 -35.62
CA GLU A 252 -85.43 -12.36 -36.41
C GLU A 252 -85.57 -11.61 -37.75
N HIS A 253 -85.38 -10.30 -37.75
CA HIS A 253 -85.39 -9.52 -38.99
C HIS A 253 -84.23 -9.90 -39.92
N ILE A 254 -83.04 -10.16 -39.38
CA ILE A 254 -81.88 -10.66 -40.16
C ILE A 254 -82.19 -12.04 -40.75
N LYS A 255 -82.79 -12.96 -39.98
CA LYS A 255 -83.19 -14.30 -40.48
C LYS A 255 -84.21 -14.22 -41.63
N GLN A 256 -85.09 -13.23 -41.60
CA GLN A 256 -86.04 -12.94 -42.68
C GLN A 256 -85.39 -12.30 -43.92
N GLY A 257 -84.08 -12.06 -43.90
CA GLY A 257 -83.34 -11.46 -45.01
C GLY A 257 -83.41 -9.93 -45.09
N LYS A 258 -84.03 -9.26 -44.10
CA LYS A 258 -84.09 -7.79 -44.07
C LYS A 258 -82.70 -7.20 -43.84
N LYS A 259 -82.36 -6.16 -44.59
CA LYS A 259 -81.07 -5.46 -44.50
C LYS A 259 -81.12 -4.34 -43.46
N PHE A 260 -79.95 -3.90 -43.00
CA PHE A 260 -79.82 -2.84 -41.98
C PHE A 260 -80.72 -1.60 -42.23
N PRO A 261 -80.83 -1.04 -43.46
CA PRO A 261 -81.71 0.11 -43.68
C PRO A 261 -83.17 -0.15 -43.30
N GLN A 262 -83.71 -1.33 -43.64
CA GLN A 262 -85.08 -1.69 -43.33
C GLN A 262 -85.30 -1.88 -41.82
N ILE A 263 -84.34 -2.49 -41.14
CA ILE A 263 -84.38 -2.67 -39.68
C ILE A 263 -84.28 -1.32 -38.97
N LYS A 264 -83.38 -0.45 -39.46
CA LYS A 264 -83.20 0.92 -38.98
C LYS A 264 -84.49 1.72 -39.11
N ASP A 265 -85.16 1.67 -40.26
CA ASP A 265 -86.41 2.42 -40.48
C ASP A 265 -87.52 1.98 -39.51
N HIS A 266 -87.66 0.66 -39.26
CA HIS A 266 -88.61 0.14 -38.27
C HIS A 266 -88.27 0.57 -36.83
N LEU A 267 -87.00 0.57 -36.46
CA LEU A 267 -86.57 0.98 -35.12
C LEU A 267 -86.67 2.50 -34.91
N LEU A 268 -86.39 3.30 -35.96
CA LEU A 268 -86.63 4.74 -35.96
C LEU A 268 -88.13 5.05 -35.79
N GLN A 269 -89.01 4.32 -36.47
CA GLN A 269 -90.47 4.43 -36.29
C GLN A 269 -90.91 4.06 -34.86
N ALA A 270 -90.18 3.16 -34.19
CA ALA A 270 -90.38 2.79 -32.79
C ALA A 270 -89.74 3.77 -31.79
N GLY A 271 -89.14 4.87 -32.26
CA GLY A 271 -88.61 5.95 -31.41
C GLY A 271 -87.15 5.75 -30.95
N TRP A 272 -86.41 4.81 -31.53
CA TRP A 272 -84.99 4.61 -31.18
C TRP A 272 -84.10 5.67 -31.84
N SER A 273 -83.00 6.04 -31.18
CA SER A 273 -82.00 6.91 -31.79
C SER A 273 -81.16 6.17 -32.84
N GLU A 274 -80.73 6.86 -33.90
CA GLU A 274 -79.91 6.26 -34.96
C GLU A 274 -78.60 5.65 -34.42
N GLN A 275 -78.02 6.28 -33.40
CA GLN A 275 -76.81 5.80 -32.75
C GLN A 275 -77.05 4.49 -31.99
N ASP A 276 -78.15 4.40 -31.23
CA ASP A 276 -78.51 3.19 -30.49
C ASP A 276 -78.88 2.04 -31.44
N ILE A 277 -79.53 2.33 -32.56
CA ILE A 277 -79.85 1.35 -33.60
C ILE A 277 -78.57 0.75 -34.19
N THR A 278 -77.59 1.62 -34.51
CA THR A 278 -76.32 1.20 -35.10
C THR A 278 -75.52 0.33 -34.13
N GLU A 279 -75.47 0.74 -32.87
CA GLU A 279 -74.80 -0.01 -31.81
C GLU A 279 -75.52 -1.34 -31.52
N ALA A 280 -76.85 -1.33 -31.42
CA ALA A 280 -77.66 -2.53 -31.21
C ALA A 280 -77.55 -3.54 -32.35
N TYR A 281 -77.53 -3.05 -33.59
CA TYR A 281 -77.33 -3.91 -34.75
C TYR A 281 -75.93 -4.54 -34.75
N LYS A 282 -74.89 -3.76 -34.43
CA LYS A 282 -73.51 -4.25 -34.34
C LYS A 282 -73.36 -5.31 -33.24
N GLN A 283 -73.89 -5.04 -32.04
CA GLN A 283 -73.87 -5.99 -30.93
C GLN A 283 -74.67 -7.26 -31.25
N THR A 284 -75.82 -7.12 -31.93
CA THR A 284 -76.63 -8.26 -32.38
C THR A 284 -75.86 -9.14 -33.36
N ILE A 285 -75.14 -8.55 -34.33
CA ILE A 285 -74.29 -9.34 -35.25
C ILE A 285 -73.22 -10.09 -34.47
N GLN A 286 -72.53 -9.43 -33.54
CA GLN A 286 -71.49 -10.06 -32.73
C GLN A 286 -72.04 -11.22 -31.90
N HIS A 287 -73.18 -11.00 -31.24
CA HIS A 287 -73.89 -12.03 -30.48
C HIS A 287 -74.29 -13.22 -31.36
N ASN A 288 -74.84 -12.97 -32.55
CA ASN A 288 -75.24 -14.02 -33.49
C ASN A 288 -74.05 -14.80 -34.04
N VAL A 289 -72.94 -14.14 -34.34
CA VAL A 289 -71.68 -14.81 -34.76
C VAL A 289 -71.14 -15.68 -33.63
N GLN A 290 -71.12 -15.19 -32.39
CA GLN A 290 -70.66 -15.97 -31.23
C GLN A 290 -71.58 -17.17 -30.98
N LYS A 291 -72.90 -16.98 -31.04
CA LYS A 291 -73.89 -18.06 -30.90
C LYS A 291 -73.75 -19.11 -32.00
N TYR A 292 -73.56 -18.68 -33.25
CA TYR A 292 -73.33 -19.56 -34.39
C TYR A 292 -72.03 -20.36 -34.24
N LYS A 293 -70.92 -19.72 -33.84
CA LYS A 293 -69.64 -20.40 -33.57
C LYS A 293 -69.78 -21.46 -32.48
N LYS A 294 -70.52 -21.17 -31.39
CA LYS A 294 -70.79 -22.14 -30.31
C LYS A 294 -71.66 -23.31 -30.77
N GLN A 295 -72.64 -23.07 -31.65
CA GLN A 295 -73.61 -24.09 -32.09
C GLN A 295 -73.11 -24.99 -33.22
N THR A 296 -72.23 -24.49 -34.10
CA THR A 296 -71.76 -25.26 -35.27
C THR A 296 -70.54 -26.14 -34.99
N GLY A 297 -70.12 -26.29 -33.73
CA GLY A 297 -68.98 -27.14 -33.36
C GLY A 297 -67.64 -26.66 -33.92
N GLY A 298 -67.62 -25.52 -34.61
CA GLY A 298 -66.39 -24.82 -34.93
C GLY A 298 -65.79 -24.37 -33.61
N GLN A 299 -64.77 -25.10 -33.13
CA GLN A 299 -63.87 -24.60 -32.09
C GLN A 299 -63.63 -23.12 -32.37
N PRO A 300 -63.87 -22.23 -31.38
CA PRO A 300 -63.73 -20.81 -31.60
C PRO A 300 -62.37 -20.60 -32.24
N ALA A 301 -62.33 -20.07 -33.47
CA ALA A 301 -61.10 -19.64 -34.09
C ALA A 301 -60.36 -18.85 -33.02
N GLU A 302 -59.24 -19.43 -32.55
CA GLU A 302 -58.48 -18.91 -31.43
C GLU A 302 -58.39 -17.40 -31.63
N GLU A 303 -58.92 -16.61 -30.68
CA GLU A 303 -58.48 -15.23 -30.55
C GLU A 303 -56.97 -15.25 -30.74
N PRO A 304 -56.39 -14.43 -31.64
CA PRO A 304 -55.01 -14.56 -32.10
C PRO A 304 -54.19 -14.92 -30.90
N ASN A 305 -53.84 -16.22 -30.84
CA ASN A 305 -53.42 -16.87 -29.62
C ASN A 305 -52.21 -16.06 -29.21
N THR A 306 -52.41 -15.16 -28.25
CA THR A 306 -51.32 -14.39 -27.69
C THR A 306 -50.73 -15.45 -26.79
N ASP A 307 -49.98 -16.33 -27.45
CA ASP A 307 -49.66 -17.69 -27.05
C ASP A 307 -49.40 -17.56 -25.56
N LYS A 308 -50.28 -18.10 -24.71
CA LYS A 308 -50.03 -18.01 -23.27
C LYS A 308 -48.65 -18.58 -22.96
N LYS A 309 -48.18 -19.51 -23.81
CA LYS A 309 -46.79 -19.95 -23.94
C LYS A 309 -45.81 -18.83 -24.29
N LYS A 310 -46.00 -17.99 -25.30
CA LYS A 310 -45.11 -16.85 -25.62
C LYS A 310 -45.09 -15.79 -24.53
N ILE A 311 -46.23 -15.46 -23.92
CA ILE A 311 -46.25 -14.53 -22.76
C ILE A 311 -45.52 -15.14 -21.57
N MET A 312 -45.75 -16.43 -21.28
CA MET A 312 -45.03 -17.15 -20.21
C MET A 312 -43.54 -17.28 -20.51
N THR A 313 -43.14 -17.52 -21.76
CA THR A 313 -41.73 -17.55 -22.18
C THR A 313 -41.09 -16.18 -22.05
N ILE A 314 -41.75 -15.09 -22.45
CA ILE A 314 -41.22 -13.73 -22.27
C ILE A 314 -41.08 -13.39 -20.79
N ALA A 315 -42.03 -13.79 -19.94
CA ALA A 315 -41.95 -13.61 -18.49
C ALA A 315 -40.81 -14.42 -17.87
N VAL A 316 -40.64 -15.69 -18.27
CA VAL A 316 -39.57 -16.57 -17.79
C VAL A 316 -38.20 -16.10 -18.27
N VAL A 317 -38.07 -15.68 -19.53
CA VAL A 317 -36.83 -15.13 -20.09
C VAL A 317 -36.48 -13.79 -19.44
N SER A 318 -37.46 -12.92 -19.18
CA SER A 318 -37.23 -11.67 -18.43
C SER A 318 -36.80 -11.94 -16.98
N LEU A 319 -37.41 -12.92 -16.32
CA LEU A 319 -37.04 -13.30 -14.96
C LEU A 319 -35.62 -13.91 -14.91
N LEU A 320 -35.28 -14.76 -15.87
CA LEU A 320 -33.94 -15.33 -15.99
C LEU A 320 -32.88 -14.27 -16.32
N LEU A 321 -33.19 -13.28 -17.17
CA LEU A 321 -32.31 -12.15 -17.43
C LEU A 321 -32.12 -11.28 -16.19
N LEU A 322 -33.19 -11.03 -15.42
CA LEU A 322 -33.13 -10.32 -14.13
C LEU A 322 -32.26 -11.06 -13.11
N ILE A 323 -32.44 -12.37 -12.96
CA ILE A 323 -31.63 -13.22 -12.06
C ILE A 323 -30.18 -13.27 -12.55
N GLY A 324 -29.95 -13.43 -13.85
CA GLY A 324 -28.61 -13.42 -14.45
C GLY A 324 -27.88 -12.09 -14.23
N ALA A 325 -28.56 -10.96 -14.44
CA ALA A 325 -28.03 -9.64 -14.15
C ALA A 325 -27.74 -9.46 -12.64
N PHE A 326 -28.60 -9.99 -11.76
CA PHE A 326 -28.39 -9.93 -10.31
C PHE A 326 -27.18 -10.76 -9.85
N ILE A 327 -26.97 -11.95 -10.45
CA ILE A 327 -25.80 -12.80 -10.20
C ILE A 327 -24.53 -12.13 -10.74
N LEU A 328 -24.57 -11.54 -11.93
CA LEU A 328 -23.43 -10.80 -12.48
C LEU A 328 -23.08 -9.59 -11.62
N ILE A 329 -24.05 -8.81 -11.13
CA ILE A 329 -23.79 -7.66 -10.26
C ILE A 329 -23.22 -8.09 -8.89
N ARG A 330 -23.62 -9.25 -8.35
CA ARG A 330 -23.05 -9.80 -7.11
C ARG A 330 -21.67 -10.43 -7.32
N GLY A 331 -21.39 -11.00 -8.49
CA GLY A 331 -20.13 -11.70 -8.79
C GLY A 331 -18.91 -10.79 -8.84
N VAL A 332 -19.05 -9.53 -9.27
CA VAL A 332 -17.90 -8.60 -9.44
C VAL A 332 -17.67 -7.68 -8.24
N THR A 333 -18.53 -7.72 -7.20
CA THR A 333 -18.44 -6.78 -6.06
C THR A 333 -18.13 -7.42 -4.71
N THR A 334 -17.95 -8.75 -4.66
CA THR A 334 -17.31 -9.36 -3.49
C THR A 334 -15.81 -9.18 -3.64
N GLY A 335 -15.26 -8.11 -3.05
CA GLY A 335 -13.81 -7.97 -2.88
C GLY A 335 -13.32 -9.27 -2.27
N GLN A 336 -12.49 -10.01 -3.02
CA GLN A 336 -11.98 -11.28 -2.55
C GLN A 336 -11.26 -11.02 -1.24
N ALA A 337 -11.72 -11.66 -0.16
CA ALA A 337 -10.99 -11.64 1.10
C ALA A 337 -9.65 -12.32 0.83
N ILE A 338 -8.58 -11.53 0.78
CA ILE A 338 -7.23 -12.04 0.62
C ILE A 338 -6.86 -12.67 1.96
N TYR A 339 -6.70 -13.99 1.97
CA TYR A 339 -6.22 -14.74 3.13
C TYR A 339 -4.75 -15.09 2.90
N PHE A 340 -3.87 -14.59 3.77
CA PHE A 340 -2.44 -14.89 3.70
C PHE A 340 -2.15 -16.19 4.44
N GLN A 341 -1.55 -17.16 3.75
CA GLN A 341 -1.23 -18.46 4.34
C GLN A 341 0.05 -18.41 5.18
N SER A 342 0.91 -17.42 4.94
CA SER A 342 2.19 -17.28 5.62
C SER A 342 2.55 -15.82 5.90
N PRO A 343 3.43 -15.56 6.88
CA PRO A 343 3.98 -14.23 7.12
C PRO A 343 4.72 -13.67 5.88
N GLN A 344 5.36 -14.53 5.08
CA GLN A 344 6.11 -14.12 3.88
C GLN A 344 5.18 -13.56 2.79
N GLU A 345 4.01 -14.19 2.58
CA GLU A 345 3.00 -13.68 1.64
C GLU A 345 2.46 -12.32 2.10
N LEU A 346 2.13 -12.19 3.40
CA LEU A 346 1.71 -10.91 3.97
C LEU A 346 2.82 -9.85 3.84
N SER A 347 4.07 -10.23 4.08
CA SER A 347 5.24 -9.34 3.97
C SER A 347 5.38 -8.79 2.56
N ALA A 348 5.39 -9.65 1.55
CA ALA A 348 5.49 -9.25 0.15
C ALA A 348 4.32 -8.34 -0.26
N ALA A 349 3.11 -8.63 0.20
CA ALA A 349 1.93 -7.83 -0.10
C ALA A 349 1.99 -6.44 0.56
N VAL A 350 2.39 -6.37 1.84
CA VAL A 350 2.54 -5.11 2.58
C VAL A 350 3.63 -4.24 1.97
N GLU A 351 4.81 -4.82 1.68
CA GLU A 351 5.92 -4.11 1.06
C GLU A 351 5.55 -3.54 -0.31
N ASN A 352 4.95 -4.37 -1.17
CA ASN A 352 4.53 -3.95 -2.50
C ASN A 352 3.48 -2.83 -2.42
N ASN A 353 2.51 -2.96 -1.52
CA ASN A 353 1.49 -1.95 -1.32
C ASN A 353 2.09 -0.62 -0.80
N LEU A 354 3.01 -0.66 0.17
CA LEU A 354 3.72 0.53 0.64
C LEU A 354 4.52 1.20 -0.49
N LYS A 355 5.30 0.44 -1.27
CA LYS A 355 6.11 0.98 -2.38
C LYS A 355 5.25 1.66 -3.46
N ILE A 356 4.09 1.09 -3.79
CA ILE A 356 3.21 1.61 -4.84
C ILE A 356 2.37 2.77 -4.30
N GLN A 357 1.72 2.60 -3.15
CA GLN A 357 0.62 3.45 -2.72
C GLN A 357 1.06 4.63 -1.86
N ILE A 358 2.26 4.62 -1.29
CA ILE A 358 2.66 5.69 -0.37
C ILE A 358 2.71 7.08 -1.03
N LYS A 359 2.98 7.15 -2.34
CA LYS A 359 2.93 8.42 -3.08
C LYS A 359 1.52 9.00 -3.21
N ASN A 360 0.49 8.15 -3.09
CA ASN A 360 -0.92 8.54 -3.16
C ASN A 360 -1.48 9.05 -1.82
N ASN A 361 -0.66 9.02 -0.76
CA ASN A 361 -1.01 9.52 0.56
C ASN A 361 -1.10 11.06 0.55
N ALA A 362 -2.20 11.63 1.05
CA ALA A 362 -2.42 13.08 1.09
C ALA A 362 -1.36 13.83 1.92
N PHE A 363 -0.73 13.17 2.89
CA PHE A 363 0.33 13.74 3.72
C PHE A 363 1.73 13.61 3.09
N TYR A 364 1.90 12.79 2.04
CA TYR A 364 3.20 12.56 1.40
C TYR A 364 3.91 13.85 0.93
N PRO A 365 3.23 14.83 0.30
CA PRO A 365 3.87 16.08 -0.10
C PRO A 365 4.02 17.10 1.05
N LEU A 366 3.40 16.85 2.21
CA LEU A 366 3.36 17.78 3.33
C LEU A 366 4.48 17.55 4.35
N VAL A 367 5.15 16.39 4.25
CA VAL A 367 6.15 15.96 5.20
C VAL A 367 7.40 15.48 4.47
N ASP A 368 8.54 16.05 4.88
CA ASP A 368 9.85 15.61 4.48
C ASP A 368 10.63 15.05 5.67
N TYR A 369 11.56 14.15 5.38
CA TYR A 369 12.41 13.50 6.39
C TYR A 369 11.64 12.75 7.47
N ALA A 370 10.51 12.12 7.11
CA ALA A 370 9.71 11.32 8.03
C ALA A 370 10.27 9.90 8.17
N PHE A 371 10.39 9.43 9.40
CA PHE A 371 10.75 8.06 9.71
C PHE A 371 9.56 7.35 10.37
N VAL A 372 8.85 6.51 9.62
CA VAL A 372 7.57 5.91 10.03
C VAL A 372 7.69 4.40 10.14
N CYS A 373 7.20 3.81 11.23
CA CYS A 373 7.04 2.36 11.34
C CYS A 373 5.59 1.94 11.10
N VAL A 374 5.40 0.96 10.23
CA VAL A 374 4.11 0.40 9.86
C VAL A 374 4.09 -1.08 10.25
N GLN A 375 3.22 -1.44 11.20
CA GLN A 375 2.97 -2.81 11.61
C GLN A 375 1.62 -3.27 11.07
N VAL A 376 1.58 -4.42 10.39
CA VAL A 376 0.35 -5.02 9.88
C VAL A 376 0.18 -6.39 10.51
N HIS A 377 -0.97 -6.60 11.15
CA HIS A 377 -1.39 -7.87 11.70
C HIS A 377 -2.56 -8.39 10.85
N ASP A 378 -2.57 -9.67 10.47
CA ASP A 378 -3.69 -10.30 9.77
C ASP A 378 -3.81 -11.77 10.17
N GLY A 379 -4.84 -12.09 10.96
CA GLY A 379 -4.96 -13.41 11.60
C GLY A 379 -3.83 -13.65 12.60
N ASP A 380 -3.06 -14.71 12.39
CA ASP A 380 -1.87 -15.07 13.19
C ASP A 380 -0.56 -14.49 12.62
N ASN A 381 -0.63 -13.82 11.46
CA ASN A 381 0.54 -13.29 10.76
C ASN A 381 0.76 -11.82 11.16
N TRP A 382 2.03 -11.45 11.32
CA TRP A 382 2.45 -10.07 11.55
C TRP A 382 3.66 -9.71 10.69
N VAL A 383 3.72 -8.46 10.25
CA VAL A 383 4.88 -7.91 9.56
C VAL A 383 5.06 -6.45 9.95
N TYR A 384 6.29 -5.96 9.90
CA TYR A 384 6.62 -4.60 10.28
C TYR A 384 7.67 -4.02 9.33
N TYR A 385 7.40 -2.81 8.87
CA TYR A 385 8.20 -2.10 7.89
C TYR A 385 8.52 -0.71 8.40
N LYS A 386 9.77 -0.29 8.22
CA LYS A 386 10.17 1.10 8.36
C LYS A 386 10.10 1.77 7.00
N VAL A 387 9.60 3.00 7.00
CA VAL A 387 9.45 3.86 5.85
C VAL A 387 10.22 5.13 6.13
N LEU A 388 11.27 5.38 5.34
CA LEU A 388 12.03 6.62 5.39
C LEU A 388 11.64 7.49 4.18
N LYS A 389 10.99 8.62 4.44
CA LYS A 389 10.62 9.62 3.44
C LYS A 389 11.66 10.73 3.41
N THR A 390 12.16 11.10 2.24
CA THR A 390 13.01 12.28 2.00
C THR A 390 12.33 13.20 0.97
N PRO A 391 12.82 14.42 0.73
CA PRO A 391 12.30 15.27 -0.35
C PRO A 391 12.39 14.62 -1.74
N ARG A 392 13.33 13.69 -1.94
CA ARG A 392 13.59 13.05 -3.24
C ARG A 392 12.78 11.77 -3.48
N GLY A 393 12.28 11.14 -2.42
CA GLY A 393 11.60 9.85 -2.55
C GLY A 393 11.37 9.18 -1.21
N HIS A 394 11.18 7.88 -1.21
CA HIS A 394 11.03 7.10 0.01
C HIS A 394 11.71 5.74 -0.13
N VAL A 395 12.05 5.14 1.00
CA VAL A 395 12.60 3.79 1.09
C VAL A 395 11.72 2.99 2.05
N VAL A 396 11.31 1.79 1.62
CA VAL A 396 10.56 0.83 2.43
C VAL A 396 11.47 -0.35 2.71
N GLN A 397 11.67 -0.66 3.99
CA GLN A 397 12.51 -1.79 4.43
C GLN A 397 11.81 -2.53 5.57
N PRO A 398 12.02 -3.84 5.73
CA PRO A 398 11.62 -4.52 6.96
C PRO A 398 12.23 -3.81 8.17
N ALA A 399 11.43 -3.55 9.20
CA ALA A 399 11.98 -3.08 10.47
C ALA A 399 12.62 -4.28 11.20
N PRO A 400 13.65 -4.07 12.04
CA PRO A 400 14.31 -5.17 12.77
C PRO A 400 13.50 -5.63 13.99
N LEU A 401 12.69 -4.74 14.55
CA LEU A 401 11.85 -4.97 15.72
C LEU A 401 10.41 -4.56 15.43
N PRO A 402 9.40 -5.14 16.12
CA PRO A 402 8.03 -4.67 16.06
C PRO A 402 7.95 -3.17 16.39
N CYS A 403 7.08 -2.43 15.70
CA CYS A 403 6.91 -0.99 15.91
C CYS A 403 6.52 -0.61 17.36
N THR A 404 5.98 -1.57 18.13
CA THR A 404 5.65 -1.38 19.55
C THR A 404 6.86 -1.37 20.49
N GLU A 405 8.00 -1.91 20.04
CA GLU A 405 9.21 -2.11 20.86
C GLU A 405 10.28 -1.04 20.60
N ASP A 406 10.14 -0.28 19.53
CA ASP A 406 11.12 0.72 19.11
C ASP A 406 10.43 2.09 18.98
N PRO A 407 10.59 2.99 19.97
CA PRO A 407 9.96 4.31 19.95
C PRO A 407 10.74 5.34 19.12
N SER A 408 11.84 4.96 18.44
CA SER A 408 12.69 5.92 17.72
C SER A 408 12.08 6.50 16.45
N TYR A 409 10.98 5.93 15.96
CA TYR A 409 10.26 6.44 14.80
C TYR A 409 9.55 7.76 15.11
N ASP A 410 9.42 8.61 14.10
CA ASP A 410 8.61 9.83 14.19
C ASP A 410 7.13 9.47 14.40
N ALA A 411 6.66 8.47 13.67
CA ALA A 411 5.32 7.93 13.83
C ALA A 411 5.38 6.41 13.74
N ALA A 412 4.57 5.74 14.56
CA ALA A 412 4.39 4.30 14.49
C ALA A 412 2.89 3.99 14.41
N VAL A 413 2.50 3.14 13.48
CA VAL A 413 1.09 2.77 13.26
C VAL A 413 0.94 1.25 13.17
N LYS A 414 -0.13 0.73 13.76
CA LYS A 414 -0.51 -0.68 13.73
C LYS A 414 -1.86 -0.86 13.07
N PHE A 415 -1.91 -1.71 12.05
CA PHE A 415 -3.12 -2.19 11.42
C PHE A 415 -3.49 -3.57 11.96
N THR A 416 -4.77 -3.82 12.20
CA THR A 416 -5.25 -5.07 12.82
C THR A 416 -5.62 -6.17 11.84
N ASN A 417 -5.80 -5.80 10.57
CA ASN A 417 -6.06 -6.70 9.47
C ASN A 417 -5.60 -6.06 8.15
N TRP A 418 -5.38 -6.89 7.13
CA TRP A 418 -4.96 -6.46 5.79
C TRP A 418 -5.92 -5.45 5.17
N ASN A 419 -7.23 -5.62 5.38
CA ASN A 419 -8.23 -4.75 4.76
C ASN A 419 -8.10 -3.29 5.24
N SER A 420 -7.93 -3.06 6.54
CA SER A 420 -7.73 -1.73 7.12
C SER A 420 -6.44 -1.07 6.60
N PHE A 421 -5.36 -1.85 6.48
CA PHE A 421 -4.10 -1.42 5.88
C PHE A 421 -4.31 -1.01 4.42
N ASN A 422 -4.86 -1.91 3.60
CA ASN A 422 -5.05 -1.70 2.16
C ASN A 422 -6.03 -0.56 1.85
N ILE A 423 -7.07 -0.34 2.67
CA ILE A 423 -7.98 0.81 2.54
C ILE A 423 -7.20 2.10 2.78
N LEU A 424 -6.43 2.17 3.87
CA LEU A 424 -5.75 3.39 4.27
C LEU A 424 -4.56 3.72 3.37
N THR A 425 -3.77 2.74 2.95
CA THR A 425 -2.62 3.00 2.07
C THR A 425 -3.04 3.50 0.69
N ARG A 426 -4.13 2.98 0.12
CA ARG A 426 -4.66 3.43 -1.18
C ARG A 426 -5.13 4.88 -1.17
N LYS A 427 -5.66 5.34 -0.04
CA LYS A 427 -6.21 6.69 0.10
C LYS A 427 -6.10 7.14 1.54
N LEU A 428 -4.90 7.56 1.93
CA LEU A 428 -4.67 8.05 3.29
C LEU A 428 -5.16 9.49 3.41
N THR A 429 -6.36 9.67 3.97
CA THR A 429 -6.97 10.96 4.28
C THR A 429 -7.38 10.98 5.74
N CYS A 430 -7.58 12.18 6.30
CA CYS A 430 -8.03 12.35 7.67
C CYS A 430 -9.36 11.63 7.96
N GLU A 431 -10.31 11.68 7.02
CA GLU A 431 -11.60 10.98 7.15
C GLU A 431 -11.43 9.46 7.17
N ASN A 432 -10.59 8.90 6.29
CA ASN A 432 -10.35 7.47 6.26
C ASN A 432 -9.63 7.00 7.53
N ILE A 433 -8.63 7.76 8.01
CA ILE A 433 -7.94 7.45 9.28
C ILE A 433 -8.95 7.43 10.43
N LYS A 434 -9.80 8.46 10.56
CA LYS A 434 -10.83 8.53 11.60
C LYS A 434 -11.80 7.35 11.50
N ASN A 435 -12.26 7.01 10.30
CA ASN A 435 -13.19 5.91 10.06
C ASN A 435 -12.60 4.55 10.40
N GLU A 436 -11.37 4.25 9.96
CA GLU A 436 -10.72 2.97 10.26
C GLU A 436 -10.26 2.89 11.71
N HIS A 437 -9.86 4.00 12.33
CA HIS A 437 -9.57 4.04 13.76
C HIS A 437 -10.82 3.75 14.61
N ALA A 438 -11.97 4.35 14.27
CA ALA A 438 -13.25 4.09 14.93
C ALA A 438 -13.70 2.62 14.83
N LYS A 439 -13.32 1.93 13.74
CA LYS A 439 -13.55 0.49 13.54
C LYS A 439 -12.49 -0.39 14.20
N GLN A 440 -11.57 0.18 14.97
CA GLN A 440 -10.44 -0.56 15.56
C GLN A 440 -9.50 -1.19 14.49
N GLY A 441 -9.55 -0.68 13.25
CA GLY A 441 -8.74 -1.11 12.13
C GLY A 441 -7.29 -0.67 12.24
N VAL A 442 -7.06 0.57 12.71
CA VAL A 442 -5.74 1.17 12.87
C VAL A 442 -5.56 1.78 14.26
N TYR A 443 -4.35 1.68 14.79
CA TYR A 443 -3.91 2.28 16.06
C TYR A 443 -2.62 3.06 15.83
N VAL A 444 -2.52 4.23 16.46
CA VAL A 444 -1.22 4.91 16.61
C VAL A 444 -0.49 4.26 17.78
N LEU A 445 0.78 3.95 17.58
CA LEU A 445 1.67 3.39 18.57
C LEU A 445 2.56 4.49 19.16
N PRO A 446 3.18 4.24 20.33
CA PRO A 446 4.20 5.14 20.86
C PRO A 446 5.33 5.40 19.85
N SER A 447 5.82 6.63 19.82
CA SER A 447 6.83 7.14 18.90
C SER A 447 7.64 8.25 19.57
N THR A 448 8.61 8.84 18.86
CA THR A 448 9.40 9.97 19.33
C THR A 448 8.51 11.14 19.80
N TYR A 449 7.38 11.37 19.11
CA TYR A 449 6.48 12.50 19.39
C TYR A 449 5.23 12.12 20.19
N VAL A 450 4.81 10.86 20.15
CA VAL A 450 3.58 10.40 20.80
C VAL A 450 3.93 9.35 21.85
N LEU A 451 3.76 9.66 23.12
CA LEU A 451 3.99 8.74 24.23
C LEU A 451 2.79 7.79 24.42
N PRO A 452 2.96 6.68 25.16
CA PRO A 452 1.84 5.81 25.54
C PRO A 452 0.69 6.60 26.17
N GLY A 453 -0.55 6.32 25.74
CA GLY A 453 -1.72 7.08 26.16
C GLY A 453 -2.02 8.32 25.32
N PHE A 454 -1.37 8.47 24.16
CA PHE A 454 -1.56 9.57 23.20
C PHE A 454 -1.19 10.96 23.74
N SER A 455 -0.39 11.03 24.81
CA SER A 455 0.23 12.29 25.24
C SER A 455 1.41 12.64 24.34
N LEU A 456 1.57 13.92 24.00
CA LEU A 456 2.77 14.35 23.29
C LEU A 456 4.02 14.19 24.14
N ASN A 457 5.15 13.92 23.50
CA ASN A 457 6.45 14.00 24.13
C ASN A 457 6.90 15.47 24.25
N PRO A 458 6.98 16.06 25.45
CA PRO A 458 7.37 17.46 25.63
C PRO A 458 8.85 17.71 25.27
N GLU A 459 9.66 16.66 25.19
CA GLU A 459 11.08 16.76 24.85
C GLU A 459 11.33 16.79 23.34
N SER A 460 10.30 16.56 22.52
CA SER A 460 10.43 16.44 21.06
C SER A 460 9.62 17.52 20.33
N ASP A 461 10.25 18.18 19.36
CA ASP A 461 9.61 19.22 18.53
C ASP A 461 8.92 18.61 17.30
N ALA A 462 7.58 18.57 17.33
CA ALA A 462 6.74 18.08 16.24
C ALA A 462 6.45 19.14 15.14
N SER A 463 7.03 20.35 15.24
CA SER A 463 6.73 21.49 14.35
C SER A 463 6.87 21.17 12.86
N ARG A 464 7.82 20.31 12.48
CA ARG A 464 8.01 19.87 11.09
C ARG A 464 6.82 19.12 10.49
N PHE A 465 5.95 18.54 11.32
CA PHE A 465 4.73 17.84 10.87
C PHE A 465 3.50 18.75 10.87
N CYS A 466 3.63 20.03 11.25
CA CYS A 466 2.49 20.94 11.39
C CYS A 466 1.62 21.04 10.15
N LYS A 467 2.21 21.08 8.94
CA LYS A 467 1.44 21.10 7.69
C LYS A 467 0.53 19.89 7.55
N ALA A 468 1.04 18.68 7.84
CA ALA A 468 0.25 17.46 7.77
C ALA A 468 -0.78 17.37 8.91
N LEU A 469 -0.44 17.85 10.10
CA LEU A 469 -1.36 17.87 11.24
C LEU A 469 -2.53 18.83 11.02
N GLN A 470 -2.28 20.01 10.45
CA GLN A 470 -3.29 21.03 10.11
C GLN A 470 -4.30 20.57 9.05
N GLU A 471 -3.99 19.54 8.26
CA GLU A 471 -4.97 18.92 7.34
C GLU A 471 -6.07 18.14 8.10
N CYS A 472 -5.75 17.59 9.28
CA CYS A 472 -6.65 16.70 10.02
C CYS A 472 -7.23 17.30 11.29
N LEU A 473 -6.55 18.29 11.85
CA LEU A 473 -6.81 18.88 13.15
C LEU A 473 -6.95 20.39 13.02
N THR A 474 -7.94 20.92 13.71
CA THR A 474 -8.13 22.37 13.88
C THR A 474 -7.04 22.97 14.76
N ALA A 475 -6.83 24.29 14.66
CA ALA A 475 -5.89 24.99 15.53
C ALA A 475 -6.23 24.83 17.03
N GLU A 476 -7.52 24.74 17.37
CA GLU A 476 -7.99 24.49 18.73
C GLU A 476 -7.60 23.09 19.23
N GLU A 477 -7.77 22.06 18.39
CA GLU A 477 -7.34 20.69 18.70
C GLU A 477 -5.82 20.59 18.86
N LEU A 478 -5.05 21.21 17.96
CA LEU A 478 -3.58 21.25 18.05
C LEU A 478 -3.12 21.93 19.35
N THR A 479 -3.72 23.07 19.69
CA THR A 479 -3.43 23.79 20.93
C THR A 479 -3.80 22.96 22.16
N ALA A 480 -4.95 22.28 22.15
CA ALA A 480 -5.39 21.41 23.24
C ALA A 480 -4.48 20.19 23.43
N MET A 481 -3.84 19.72 22.35
CA MET A 481 -2.82 18.68 22.41
C MET A 481 -1.47 19.20 22.90
N GLY A 482 -1.22 20.52 22.87
CA GLY A 482 0.06 21.13 23.20
C GLY A 482 1.01 21.28 22.01
N ILE A 483 0.51 21.16 20.78
CA ILE A 483 1.29 21.37 19.55
C ILE A 483 1.16 22.84 19.14
N GLN A 484 2.27 23.54 19.00
CA GLN A 484 2.30 24.88 18.42
C GLN A 484 2.64 24.79 16.93
N CYS A 485 1.61 24.93 16.13
CA CYS A 485 1.63 25.20 14.70
C CYS A 485 0.99 26.59 14.48
#